data_AF-A0A4W3GBL1-F1
#
_entry.id   AF-A0A4W3GBL1-F1
#
_cell.length_a   1.000
_cell.length_b   1.000
_cell.length_c   1.000
_cell.angle_alpha   90.00
_cell.angle_beta   90.00
_cell.angle_gamma   90.00
#
_symmetry.space_group_name_H-M   'P 1'
#
loop_
_entity.id
_entity.type
_entity.pdbx_description
1 polymer ?
#
loop_
_entity_poly.entity_id
_entity_poly.type
_entity_poly.pdbx_seq_one_letter_code
_entity_poly.pdbx_strand_id
1 'polypeptide(L)'
;MLLYIVLPLMMTMTMMTMMMVSRSLGDKVGDKLPAIDLLEGDPHTVVNLAELFKKKKGVLFGVPGAFTPDCHRSHLPSYLQNAEAIKQKGVDIIACVSVNDTFVMAAWGKVNNT
;
A
#
# COMPACT_ATOMS: atom_id res chain seq x y z
N MET A 1 2.27 14.33 1.02
CA MET A 1 2.30 13.12 1.87
C MET A 1 1.97 12.02 0.90
N LEU A 2 2.98 11.31 0.38
CA LEU A 2 2.78 10.42 -0.76
C LEU A 2 2.10 9.14 -0.27
N LEU A 3 0.82 9.02 -0.61
CA LEU A 3 -0.03 7.87 -0.32
C LEU A 3 0.12 6.86 -1.47
N TYR A 4 1.14 6.02 -1.39
CA TYR A 4 1.45 5.00 -2.41
C TYR A 4 0.43 3.87 -2.36
N ILE A 5 -0.34 3.64 -3.44
CA ILE A 5 -1.40 2.61 -3.49
C ILE A 5 -1.52 1.91 -4.86
N VAL A 6 -1.36 0.56 -4.92
CA VAL A 6 -2.23 -0.48 -5.58
C VAL A 6 -1.50 -1.74 -6.11
N LEU A 7 -2.12 -2.93 -5.97
CA LEU A 7 -1.93 -4.26 -6.61
C LEU A 7 -0.70 -4.64 -7.47
N PRO A 8 -0.27 -5.93 -7.42
CA PRO A 8 0.58 -6.54 -8.43
C PRO A 8 -0.13 -6.66 -9.78
N LEU A 9 0.63 -6.40 -10.82
CA LEU A 9 0.29 -6.61 -12.23
C LEU A 9 -0.50 -7.91 -12.46
N MET A 10 -1.62 -7.78 -13.17
CA MET A 10 -2.40 -8.82 -13.87
C MET A 10 -1.93 -10.28 -13.69
N MET A 11 -2.67 -11.06 -12.90
CA MET A 11 -2.68 -12.52 -12.96
C MET A 11 -3.11 -12.98 -14.37
N THR A 12 -2.13 -13.21 -15.25
CA THR A 12 -2.36 -14.01 -16.46
C THR A 12 -2.59 -15.46 -16.04
N MET A 13 -3.49 -16.18 -16.74
CA MET A 13 -3.92 -17.54 -16.38
C MET A 13 -2.77 -18.56 -16.24
N THR A 14 -1.57 -18.24 -16.73
CA THR A 14 -0.36 -19.05 -16.57
C THR A 14 0.21 -19.01 -15.14
N MET A 15 -0.20 -18.07 -14.29
CA MET A 15 0.25 -17.94 -12.89
C MET A 15 -0.53 -18.81 -11.89
N MET A 16 -1.57 -19.53 -12.32
CA MET A 16 -2.38 -20.33 -11.41
C MET A 16 -1.63 -21.55 -10.86
N THR A 17 -0.64 -22.08 -11.61
CA THR A 17 0.22 -23.18 -11.14
C THR A 17 1.26 -22.71 -10.10
N MET A 18 1.61 -21.42 -10.08
CA MET A 18 2.60 -20.88 -9.14
C MET A 18 1.97 -20.44 -7.81
N MET A 19 0.63 -20.24 -7.77
CA MET A 19 -0.09 -19.82 -6.56
C MET A 19 -0.29 -20.93 -5.53
N MET A 20 -0.21 -22.22 -5.89
CA MET A 20 -0.12 -23.28 -4.87
C MET A 20 1.22 -23.28 -4.10
N VAL A 21 2.19 -22.46 -4.54
CA VAL A 21 3.47 -22.20 -3.84
C VAL A 21 3.56 -20.75 -3.36
N SER A 22 2.44 -20.05 -3.17
CA SER A 22 2.47 -18.92 -2.24
C SER A 22 2.37 -19.49 -0.83
N ARG A 23 3.53 -19.76 -0.22
CA ARG A 23 3.61 -19.86 1.24
C ARG A 23 2.77 -18.71 1.79
N SER A 24 1.80 -19.02 2.65
CA SER A 24 1.28 -18.05 3.61
C SER A 24 2.49 -17.28 4.14
N LEU A 25 2.62 -16.02 3.76
CA LEU A 25 3.62 -15.12 4.31
C LEU A 25 3.23 -14.96 5.77
N GLY A 26 3.75 -15.83 6.61
CA GLY A 26 3.76 -15.65 8.05
C GLY A 26 4.72 -14.52 8.33
N ASP A 27 4.32 -13.30 7.97
CA ASP A 27 5.08 -12.09 8.18
C ASP A 27 5.28 -11.94 9.69
N LYS A 28 6.48 -12.29 10.15
CA LYS A 28 6.90 -12.08 11.52
C LYS A 28 7.77 -10.85 11.58
N VAL A 29 7.78 -10.23 12.75
CA VAL A 29 8.70 -9.14 13.05
C VAL A 29 10.13 -9.58 12.71
N GLY A 30 10.82 -8.79 11.87
CA GLY A 30 12.19 -9.05 11.43
C GLY A 30 12.30 -9.59 10.00
N ASP A 31 11.20 -10.04 9.38
CA ASP A 31 11.23 -10.44 7.97
C ASP A 31 11.34 -9.21 7.05
N LYS A 32 11.94 -9.42 5.87
CA LYS A 32 12.10 -8.36 4.86
C LYS A 32 10.78 -8.15 4.11
N LEU A 33 10.49 -6.91 3.76
CA LEU A 33 9.37 -6.59 2.86
C LEU A 33 9.56 -7.29 1.51
N PRO A 34 8.50 -7.87 0.94
CA PRO A 34 8.58 -8.51 -0.36
C PRO A 34 8.78 -7.48 -1.47
N ALA A 35 9.58 -7.83 -2.48
CA ALA A 35 9.80 -7.02 -3.67
C ALA A 35 8.63 -7.21 -4.65
N ILE A 36 7.49 -6.60 -4.33
CA ILE A 36 6.30 -6.58 -5.18
C ILE A 36 6.15 -5.23 -5.86
N ASP A 37 5.73 -5.26 -7.11
CA ASP A 37 5.39 -4.06 -7.87
C ASP A 37 3.94 -3.67 -7.59
N LEU A 38 3.74 -2.40 -7.31
CA LEU A 38 2.45 -1.75 -7.09
C LEU A 38 2.27 -0.67 -8.17
N LEU A 39 1.04 -0.30 -8.49
CA LEU A 39 0.69 0.84 -9.32
C LEU A 39 0.39 2.05 -8.42
N GLU A 40 0.46 3.27 -8.93
CA GLU A 40 0.05 4.48 -8.18
C GLU A 40 -0.49 5.54 -9.13
N GLY A 41 -1.73 6.02 -8.91
CA GLY A 41 -2.33 7.10 -9.69
C GLY A 41 -2.83 6.68 -11.09
N ASP A 42 -1.96 6.01 -11.86
CA ASP A 42 -2.21 5.51 -13.20
C ASP A 42 -1.60 4.11 -13.42
N PRO A 43 -1.97 3.39 -14.50
CA PRO A 43 -1.50 2.02 -14.71
C PRO A 43 -0.05 1.87 -15.20
N HIS A 44 0.63 2.98 -15.50
CA HIS A 44 2.01 3.00 -15.99
C HIS A 44 3.00 3.39 -14.90
N THR A 45 2.54 4.06 -13.84
CA THR A 45 3.36 4.40 -12.68
C THR A 45 3.50 3.19 -11.76
N VAL A 46 4.63 2.49 -11.90
CA VAL A 46 4.98 1.31 -11.11
C VAL A 46 5.90 1.70 -9.93
N VAL A 47 5.55 1.24 -8.73
CA VAL A 47 6.26 1.46 -7.47
C VAL A 47 6.59 0.10 -6.84
N ASN A 48 7.87 -0.24 -6.75
CA ASN A 48 8.29 -1.45 -6.05
C ASN A 48 8.31 -1.23 -4.53
N LEU A 49 7.61 -2.08 -3.76
CA LEU A 49 7.44 -1.92 -2.32
C LEU A 49 8.77 -2.00 -1.55
N ALA A 50 9.63 -2.95 -1.88
CA ALA A 50 10.91 -3.11 -1.20
C ALA A 50 11.84 -1.92 -1.47
N GLU A 51 11.84 -1.39 -2.70
CA GLU A 51 12.62 -0.22 -3.06
C GLU A 51 12.05 1.08 -2.47
N LEU A 52 10.72 1.20 -2.35
CA LEU A 52 10.06 2.34 -1.73
C LEU A 52 10.54 2.56 -0.28
N PHE A 53 10.66 1.46 0.48
CA PHE A 53 11.08 1.47 1.89
C PHE A 53 12.60 1.28 2.08
N LYS A 54 13.36 1.15 0.99
CA LYS A 54 14.80 0.91 1.07
C LYS A 54 15.51 2.06 1.76
N LYS A 55 16.24 1.74 2.83
CA LYS A 55 16.97 2.70 3.67
C LYS A 55 16.09 3.80 4.29
N LYS A 56 14.77 3.62 4.32
CA LYS A 56 13.81 4.56 4.90
C LYS A 56 13.07 3.87 6.02
N LYS A 57 12.79 4.61 7.10
CA LYS A 57 11.89 4.11 8.14
C LYS A 57 10.48 4.48 7.71
N GLY A 58 9.66 3.49 7.40
CA GLY A 58 8.31 3.73 6.91
C GLY A 58 7.24 3.01 7.71
N VAL A 59 6.01 3.51 7.59
CA VAL A 59 4.79 2.86 8.05
C VAL A 59 4.01 2.41 6.83
N LEU A 60 3.75 1.10 6.74
CA LEU A 60 2.90 0.50 5.72
C LEU A 60 1.66 -0.05 6.41
N PHE A 61 0.47 0.30 5.92
CA PHE A 61 -0.78 -0.29 6.40
C PHE A 61 -1.68 -0.66 5.22
N GLY A 62 -2.49 -1.69 5.41
CA GLY A 62 -3.42 -2.20 4.40
C GLY A 62 -4.87 -1.96 4.80
N VAL A 63 -5.70 -1.65 3.82
CA VAL A 63 -7.16 -1.63 3.97
C VAL A 63 -7.80 -2.66 3.02
N PRO A 64 -8.92 -3.30 3.41
CA PRO A 64 -9.67 -4.17 2.51
C PRO A 64 -10.16 -3.49 1.22
N GLY A 65 -10.53 -2.21 1.30
CA GLY A 65 -11.06 -1.49 0.15
C GLY A 65 -11.22 0.01 0.37
N ALA A 66 -10.90 0.81 -0.65
CA ALA A 66 -11.29 2.21 -0.70
C ALA A 66 -12.81 2.38 -0.62
N PHE A 67 -13.24 3.52 -0.06
CA PHE A 67 -14.66 3.87 0.15
C PHE A 67 -15.48 2.90 1.01
N THR A 68 -14.87 1.87 1.60
CA THR A 68 -15.57 0.99 2.56
C THR A 68 -15.73 1.69 3.91
N PRO A 69 -16.81 1.43 4.67
CA PRO A 69 -17.25 2.31 5.76
C PRO A 69 -16.18 2.64 6.81
N ASP A 70 -15.44 1.64 7.29
CA ASP A 70 -14.46 1.86 8.36
C ASP A 70 -13.10 2.26 7.80
N CYS A 71 -12.72 1.76 6.62
CA CYS A 71 -11.49 2.17 5.97
C CYS A 71 -11.50 3.66 5.62
N HIS A 72 -12.64 4.16 5.15
CA HIS A 72 -12.84 5.55 4.75
C HIS A 72 -13.06 6.49 5.94
N ARG A 73 -13.87 6.10 6.94
CA ARG A 73 -14.25 7.02 8.02
C ARG A 73 -13.25 7.10 9.16
N SER A 74 -12.49 6.04 9.43
CA SER A 74 -11.63 5.98 10.61
C SER A 74 -10.21 5.52 10.31
N HIS A 75 -10.02 4.42 9.58
CA HIS A 75 -8.69 3.82 9.43
C HIS A 75 -7.72 4.76 8.70
N LEU A 76 -7.99 5.16 7.45
CA LEU A 76 -7.14 6.09 6.70
C LEU A 76 -7.05 7.46 7.41
N PRO A 77 -8.18 8.11 7.79
CA PRO A 77 -8.13 9.43 8.45
C PRO A 77 -7.27 9.47 9.71
N SER A 78 -7.23 8.37 10.49
CA SER A 78 -6.39 8.32 11.70
C SER A 78 -4.89 8.48 11.38
N TYR A 79 -4.40 7.93 10.26
CA TYR A 79 -3.02 8.11 9.82
C TYR A 79 -2.77 9.52 9.28
N LEU A 80 -3.75 10.13 8.61
CA LEU A 80 -3.64 11.50 8.08
C LEU A 80 -3.55 12.52 9.22
N GLN A 81 -4.42 12.40 10.22
CA GLN A 81 -4.44 13.28 11.40
C GLN A 81 -3.15 13.17 12.22
N ASN A 82 -2.57 11.97 12.30
CA ASN A 82 -1.34 11.71 13.06
C ASN A 82 -0.07 11.78 12.21
N ALA A 83 -0.16 12.13 10.92
CA ALA A 83 0.97 12.02 9.98
C ALA A 83 2.19 12.83 10.43
N GLU A 84 1.97 14.02 10.98
CA GLU A 84 3.05 14.86 11.49
C GLU A 84 3.73 14.24 12.71
N ALA A 85 2.95 13.79 13.69
CA ALA A 85 3.46 13.11 14.88
C ALA A 85 4.22 11.81 14.54
N ILE A 86 3.76 11.08 13.52
CA ILE A 86 4.44 9.89 13.00
C ILE A 86 5.79 10.29 12.37
N LYS A 87 5.83 11.34 11.55
CA LYS A 87 7.07 11.85 10.95
C LYS A 87 8.07 12.36 11.98
N GLN A 88 7.60 13.04 13.02
CA GLN A 88 8.46 13.51 14.14
C GLN A 88 9.15 12.35 14.86
N LYS A 89 8.64 11.11 14.77
CA LYS A 89 9.31 9.89 15.29
C LYS A 89 10.37 9.30 14.33
N GLY A 90 10.77 10.09 13.33
CA GLY A 90 11.77 9.73 12.31
C GLY A 90 11.22 8.79 11.24
N VAL A 91 9.92 8.82 10.96
CA VAL A 91 9.31 8.06 9.86
C VAL A 91 9.34 8.91 8.59
N ASP A 92 9.96 8.39 7.54
CA ASP A 92 10.12 9.07 6.25
C ASP A 92 8.88 8.91 5.36
N ILE A 93 8.22 7.75 5.42
CA ILE A 93 7.14 7.35 4.51
C ILE A 93 5.97 6.76 5.30
N ILE A 94 4.75 7.12 4.90
CA ILE A 94 3.51 6.47 5.33
C ILE A 94 2.79 6.04 4.05
N ALA A 95 2.56 4.74 3.86
CA ALA A 95 1.92 4.19 2.67
C ALA A 95 0.69 3.36 3.04
N CYS A 96 -0.37 3.47 2.23
CA CYS A 96 -1.63 2.74 2.38
C CYS A 96 -1.81 1.81 1.18
N VAL A 97 -2.00 0.51 1.38
CA VAL A 97 -2.24 -0.43 0.27
C VAL A 97 -3.66 -1.00 0.32
N SER A 98 -4.23 -1.29 -0.85
CA SER A 98 -5.56 -1.91 -0.98
C SER A 98 -5.63 -2.77 -2.23
N VAL A 99 -6.62 -3.66 -2.26
CA VAL A 99 -6.93 -4.55 -3.39
C VAL A 99 -7.93 -3.89 -4.37
N ASN A 100 -7.71 -2.61 -4.69
CA ASN A 100 -8.49 -1.85 -5.69
C ASN A 100 -7.61 -1.52 -6.89
N ASP A 101 -8.17 -1.10 -8.02
CA ASP A 101 -7.39 -0.56 -9.12
C ASP A 101 -6.83 0.85 -8.84
N THR A 102 -5.81 1.25 -9.60
CA THR A 102 -5.06 2.51 -9.40
C THR A 102 -5.94 3.74 -9.54
N PHE A 103 -6.99 3.70 -10.39
CA PHE A 103 -7.89 4.82 -10.61
C PHE A 103 -8.82 5.03 -9.41
N VAL A 104 -9.38 3.96 -8.86
CA VAL A 104 -10.19 4.02 -7.64
C VAL A 104 -9.38 4.56 -6.47
N MET A 105 -8.13 4.11 -6.34
CA MET A 105 -7.26 4.56 -5.25
C MET A 105 -6.80 6.02 -5.43
N ALA A 106 -6.56 6.46 -6.67
CA ALA A 106 -6.30 7.87 -6.98
C ALA A 106 -7.52 8.75 -6.64
N ALA A 107 -8.73 8.32 -6.99
CA ALA A 107 -9.96 9.03 -6.65
C ALA A 107 -10.17 9.08 -5.12
N TRP A 108 -9.89 7.98 -4.42
CA TRP A 108 -9.99 7.92 -2.98
C TRP A 108 -8.98 8.81 -2.27
N GLY A 109 -7.74 8.88 -2.77
CA GLY A 109 -6.73 9.81 -2.28
C GLY A 109 -7.16 11.27 -2.45
N LYS A 110 -7.68 11.64 -3.63
CA LYS A 110 -8.17 13.00 -3.92
C LYS A 110 -9.25 13.45 -2.94
N VAL A 111 -10.24 12.61 -2.62
CA VAL A 111 -11.31 13.00 -1.67
C VAL A 111 -10.81 13.08 -0.22
N ASN A 112 -9.66 12.48 0.09
CA ASN A 112 -9.01 12.53 1.40
C ASN A 112 -7.84 13.53 1.45
N ASN A 113 -7.62 14.34 0.41
CA ASN A 113 -6.53 15.32 0.29
C ASN A 113 -5.13 14.71 0.43
N THR A 114 -4.90 13.57 -0.21
CA THR A 114 -3.61 12.86 -0.22
C THR A 114 -3.09 12.62 -1.62
#